data_AF-A0A841FS12-F1
#
_entry.id   AF-A0A841FS12-F1
#
_cell.length_a   1.000
_cell.length_b   1.000
_cell.length_c   1.000
_cell.angle_alpha   90.00
_cell.angle_beta   90.00
_cell.angle_gamma   90.00
#
_symmetry.space_group_name_H-M   'P 1'
#
loop_
_entity.id
_entity.type
_entity.pdbx_description
1 polymer ?
#
loop_
_entity_poly.entity_id
_entity_poly.type
_entity_poly.pdbx_seq_one_letter_code
_entity_poly.pdbx_strand_id
1 'polypeptide(L)'
;MPLSGPALGVKLADLRKAGLVYLPHMASTYIHVNGKLAETSGAGDALSRSALVGPGVEGTGFGDFYGPWLELRNTVQTIMANTANNLEKAGSTLVHICDVYAQEDTAAGGAMNTAWGGGPLDPNDPDGSKPLTEPLPEPKLP
;
A
#
# COMPACT_ATOMS: atom_id res chain seq x y z
N MET A 1 -35.10 -6.18 5.31
CA MET A 1 -34.98 -6.57 3.88
C MET A 1 -33.53 -6.45 3.46
N PRO A 2 -32.98 -7.38 2.67
CA PRO A 2 -31.68 -7.20 2.05
C PRO A 2 -31.70 -5.97 1.12
N LEU A 3 -30.60 -5.21 1.09
CA LEU A 3 -30.43 -4.11 0.13
C LEU A 3 -30.33 -4.69 -1.28
N SER A 4 -31.09 -4.15 -2.22
CA SER A 4 -31.08 -4.53 -3.64
C SER A 4 -31.29 -3.31 -4.54
N GLY A 5 -31.11 -3.50 -5.84
CA GLY A 5 -31.32 -2.49 -6.86
C GLY A 5 -30.46 -1.24 -6.64
N PRO A 6 -30.98 -0.04 -6.91
CA PRO A 6 -30.18 1.18 -6.89
C PRO A 6 -29.51 1.51 -5.56
N ALA A 7 -30.16 1.20 -4.43
CA ALA A 7 -29.62 1.45 -3.11
C ALA A 7 -28.42 0.54 -2.76
N LEU A 8 -28.41 -0.68 -3.30
CA LEU A 8 -27.23 -1.54 -3.25
C LEU A 8 -26.11 -0.97 -4.13
N GLY A 9 -26.44 -0.53 -5.35
CA GLY A 9 -25.47 0.01 -6.30
C GLY A 9 -24.64 1.18 -5.77
N VAL A 10 -25.26 2.13 -5.07
CA VAL A 10 -24.53 3.27 -4.45
C VAL A 10 -23.51 2.77 -3.41
N LYS A 11 -23.89 1.81 -2.56
CA LYS A 11 -22.98 1.24 -1.56
C LYS A 11 -21.85 0.44 -2.19
N LEU A 12 -22.13 -0.27 -3.29
CA LEU A 12 -21.10 -0.97 -4.05
C LEU A 12 -20.12 0.02 -4.69
N ALA A 13 -20.56 1.21 -5.10
CA ALA A 13 -19.67 2.24 -5.63
C ALA A 13 -18.69 2.74 -4.55
N ASP A 14 -19.17 2.99 -3.33
CA ASP A 14 -18.32 3.36 -2.18
C ASP A 14 -17.33 2.25 -1.84
N LEU A 15 -17.79 0.99 -1.84
CA LEU A 15 -16.95 -0.17 -1.55
C LEU A 15 -15.89 -0.40 -2.63
N ARG A 16 -16.26 -0.23 -3.89
CA ARG A 16 -15.34 -0.24 -5.04
C ARG A 16 -14.31 0.87 -4.92
N LYS A 17 -14.70 2.04 -4.40
CA LYS A 17 -13.79 3.18 -4.16
C LYS A 17 -12.74 2.83 -3.10
N ALA A 18 -13.19 2.23 -1.99
CA ALA A 18 -12.29 1.76 -0.95
C ALA A 18 -11.31 0.72 -1.49
N GLY A 19 -11.80 -0.21 -2.33
CA GLY A 19 -10.97 -1.27 -2.90
C GLY A 19 -9.96 -0.80 -3.96
N LEU A 20 -10.34 0.14 -4.83
CA LEU A 20 -9.47 0.62 -5.92
C LEU A 20 -8.54 1.76 -5.53
N VAL A 21 -8.89 2.57 -4.52
CA VAL A 21 -8.17 3.81 -4.22
C VAL A 21 -7.61 3.81 -2.81
N TYR A 22 -8.48 3.75 -1.80
CA TYR A 22 -8.05 3.99 -0.42
C TYR A 22 -7.10 2.91 0.10
N LEU A 23 -7.43 1.63 -0.12
CA LEU A 23 -6.58 0.54 0.35
C LEU A 23 -5.21 0.49 -0.38
N PRO A 24 -5.14 0.63 -1.72
CA PRO A 24 -3.86 0.78 -2.42
C PRO A 24 -3.05 2.01 -1.98
N HIS A 25 -3.70 3.14 -1.73
CA HIS A 25 -3.00 4.34 -1.24
C HIS A 25 -2.44 4.15 0.18
N MET A 26 -3.18 3.47 1.06
CA MET A 26 -2.64 3.08 2.37
C MET A 26 -1.47 2.09 2.21
N ALA A 27 -1.58 1.12 1.30
CA ALA A 27 -0.50 0.16 1.02
C ALA A 27 0.78 0.86 0.54
N SER A 28 0.67 1.84 -0.35
CA SER A 28 1.82 2.62 -0.84
C SER A 28 2.52 3.39 0.27
N THR A 29 1.77 3.88 1.27
CA THR A 29 2.33 4.52 2.46
C THR A 29 3.20 3.54 3.25
N TYR A 30 2.73 2.32 3.48
CA TYR A 30 3.52 1.28 4.15
C TYR A 30 4.77 0.89 3.34
N ILE A 31 4.65 0.76 2.01
CA ILE A 31 5.79 0.48 1.12
C ILE A 31 6.82 1.61 1.20
N HIS A 32 6.38 2.86 1.16
CA HIS A 32 7.26 4.02 1.23
C HIS A 32 8.04 4.08 2.55
N VAL A 33 7.34 3.95 3.68
CA VAL A 33 7.98 3.95 5.01
C VAL A 33 8.91 2.75 5.15
N ASN A 34 8.54 1.59 4.61
CA ASN A 34 9.41 0.40 4.61
C ASN A 34 10.72 0.65 3.84
N GLY A 35 10.65 1.32 2.67
CA GLY A 35 11.82 1.74 1.90
C GLY A 35 12.72 2.71 2.69
N LYS A 36 12.13 3.69 3.36
CA LYS A 36 12.85 4.63 4.24
C LYS A 36 13.53 3.91 5.40
N LEU A 37 12.88 2.91 5.98
CA LEU A 37 13.47 2.09 7.03
C LEU A 37 14.63 1.23 6.51
N ALA A 38 14.59 0.77 5.26
CA ALA A 38 15.71 0.04 4.64
C ALA A 38 16.98 0.90 4.49
N GLU A 39 16.83 2.22 4.34
CA GLU A 39 17.96 3.17 4.30
C GLU A 39 18.68 3.29 5.66
N THR A 40 18.04 2.87 6.77
CA THR A 40 18.59 2.95 8.13
C THR A 40 19.54 1.78 8.45
N SER A 41 20.57 1.62 7.61
CA SER A 41 21.50 0.49 7.68
C SER A 41 22.16 0.31 9.05
N GLY A 42 22.32 1.41 9.81
CA GLY A 42 23.10 1.46 11.05
C GLY A 42 24.61 1.36 10.81
N ALA A 43 25.03 0.99 9.60
CA ALA A 43 26.42 0.72 9.25
C ALA A 43 27.23 1.99 8.95
N GLY A 44 26.56 3.09 8.57
CA GLY A 44 27.19 4.37 8.27
C GLY A 44 27.19 5.40 9.41
N ASP A 45 26.46 5.15 10.50
CA ASP A 45 26.16 6.17 11.52
C ASP A 45 26.29 5.60 12.96
N ALA A 46 25.33 5.88 13.85
CA ALA A 46 25.39 5.73 15.31
C ALA A 46 25.78 4.34 15.87
N LEU A 47 25.78 3.29 15.04
CA LEU A 47 26.15 1.93 15.42
C LEU A 47 27.49 1.48 14.82
N SER A 48 28.04 2.25 13.90
CA SER A 48 29.41 2.14 13.44
C SER A 48 30.34 2.59 14.55
N ARG A 49 31.32 1.75 14.89
CA ARG A 49 32.40 2.12 15.80
C ARG A 49 33.72 2.04 15.06
N SER A 50 34.57 3.03 15.27
CA SER A 50 35.99 2.88 14.93
C SER A 50 36.50 1.72 15.77
N ALA A 51 36.82 0.58 15.15
CA ALA A 51 37.46 -0.48 15.92
C ALA A 51 38.86 0.02 16.26
N LEU A 52 39.11 0.26 17.55
CA LEU A 52 40.48 0.24 18.06
C LEU A 52 40.94 -1.22 18.03
N VAL A 53 41.23 -1.71 16.82
CA VAL A 53 42.10 -2.86 16.66
C VAL A 53 43.52 -2.34 16.90
N GLY A 54 44.37 -3.14 17.54
CA GLY A 54 45.72 -2.74 17.93
C GLY A 54 46.55 -2.11 16.81
N PRO A 55 47.75 -1.59 17.13
CA PRO A 55 48.56 -0.80 16.19
C PRO A 55 48.74 -1.52 14.85
N GLY A 56 48.19 -0.93 13.78
CA GLY A 56 48.36 -1.38 12.39
C GLY A 56 47.18 -2.08 11.72
N VAL A 57 46.01 -2.20 12.37
CA VAL A 57 44.81 -2.79 11.74
C VAL A 57 43.65 -1.81 11.82
N GLU A 58 43.28 -1.20 10.69
CA GLU A 58 41.99 -0.50 10.58
C GLU A 58 40.91 -1.55 10.33
N GLY A 59 40.08 -1.81 11.35
CA GLY A 59 38.86 -2.59 11.21
C GLY A 59 37.64 -1.68 11.38
N THR A 60 36.62 -1.84 10.54
CA THR A 60 35.29 -1.29 10.81
C THR A 60 34.54 -2.31 11.67
N GLY A 61 34.34 -2.01 12.96
CA GLY A 61 33.59 -2.86 13.87
C GLY A 61 32.22 -2.27 14.18
N PHE A 62 31.17 -3.09 14.20
CA PHE A 62 29.87 -2.65 14.69
C PHE A 62 29.81 -2.80 16.22
N GLY A 63 29.13 -1.89 16.91
CA GLY A 63 28.90 -2.03 18.35
C GLY A 63 27.88 -3.13 18.70
N ASP A 64 27.85 -3.58 19.95
CA ASP A 64 26.97 -4.68 20.43
C ASP A 64 25.48 -4.46 20.14
N PHE A 65 25.04 -3.21 19.99
CA PHE A 65 23.66 -2.84 19.66
C PHE A 65 23.28 -3.05 18.19
N TYR A 66 24.25 -3.30 17.30
CA TYR A 66 24.00 -3.45 15.87
C TYR A 66 23.14 -4.68 15.53
N GLY A 67 23.42 -5.83 16.15
CA GLY A 67 22.64 -7.05 15.97
C GLY A 67 21.16 -6.87 16.35
N PRO A 68 20.86 -6.44 17.59
CA PRO A 68 19.49 -6.14 18.02
C PRO A 68 18.79 -5.08 17.17
N TRP A 69 19.51 -4.06 16.69
CA TRP A 69 18.96 -3.07 15.77
C TRP A 69 18.53 -3.69 14.44
N LEU A 70 19.40 -4.51 13.83
CA LEU A 70 19.07 -5.19 12.57
C LEU A 70 17.85 -6.09 12.72
N GLU A 71 17.74 -6.83 13.82
CA GLU A 71 16.59 -7.69 14.09
C GLU A 71 15.29 -6.89 14.21
N LEU A 72 15.30 -5.81 15.00
CA LEU A 72 14.15 -4.91 15.14
C LEU A 72 13.74 -4.33 13.77
N ARG A 73 14.73 -3.78 13.04
CA ARG A 73 14.51 -3.17 11.73
C ARG A 73 13.87 -4.17 10.77
N ASN A 74 14.45 -5.36 10.63
CA ASN A 74 13.96 -6.40 9.72
C ASN A 74 12.55 -6.89 10.13
N THR A 75 12.26 -6.98 11.44
CA THR A 75 10.93 -7.33 11.94
C THR A 75 9.90 -6.27 11.54
N VAL A 76 10.21 -5.00 11.75
CA VAL A 76 9.32 -3.89 11.38
C VAL A 76 9.12 -3.85 9.85
N GLN A 77 10.19 -4.02 9.07
CA GLN A 77 10.08 -4.09 7.61
C GLN A 77 9.15 -5.22 7.14
N THR A 78 9.28 -6.40 7.77
CA THR A 78 8.42 -7.55 7.48
C THR A 78 6.95 -7.25 7.78
N ILE A 79 6.66 -6.63 8.93
CA ILE A 79 5.29 -6.23 9.31
C ILE A 79 4.72 -5.21 8.31
N MET A 80 5.51 -4.21 7.92
CA MET A 80 5.08 -3.19 6.95
C MET A 80 4.79 -3.81 5.57
N ALA A 81 5.67 -4.68 5.07
CA ALA A 81 5.48 -5.38 3.81
C ALA A 81 4.23 -6.26 3.83
N ASN A 82 4.02 -7.02 4.90
CA ASN A 82 2.83 -7.85 5.06
C ASN A 82 1.55 -7.01 5.15
N THR A 83 1.60 -5.85 5.82
CA THR A 83 0.47 -4.93 5.94
C THR A 83 0.09 -4.35 4.58
N ALA A 84 1.07 -3.88 3.80
CA ALA A 84 0.84 -3.40 2.44
C ALA A 84 0.18 -4.46 1.56
N ASN A 85 0.72 -5.69 1.55
CA ASN A 85 0.17 -6.80 0.79
C ASN A 85 -1.27 -7.16 1.22
N ASN A 86 -1.56 -7.14 2.53
CA ASN A 86 -2.91 -7.39 3.03
C ASN A 86 -3.91 -6.32 2.59
N LEU A 87 -3.49 -5.05 2.53
CA LEU A 87 -4.32 -3.95 2.04
C LEU A 87 -4.61 -4.09 0.54
N GLU A 88 -3.62 -4.45 -0.28
CA GLU A 88 -3.82 -4.70 -1.72
C GLU A 88 -4.74 -5.90 -1.97
N LYS A 89 -4.57 -6.99 -1.22
CA LYS A 89 -5.45 -8.17 -1.28
C LYS A 89 -6.87 -7.85 -0.84
N ALA A 90 -7.03 -7.10 0.25
CA ALA A 90 -8.33 -6.65 0.70
C ALA A 90 -9.00 -5.77 -0.38
N GLY A 91 -8.24 -4.86 -1.00
CA GLY A 91 -8.76 -3.98 -2.05
C GLY A 91 -9.24 -4.74 -3.27
N SER A 92 -8.42 -5.64 -3.81
CA SER A 92 -8.80 -6.51 -4.94
C SER A 92 -9.99 -7.41 -4.62
N THR A 93 -10.08 -7.94 -3.39
CA THR A 93 -11.22 -8.74 -2.93
C THR A 93 -12.51 -7.91 -2.90
N LEU A 94 -12.46 -6.67 -2.39
CA LEU A 94 -13.63 -5.78 -2.36
C LEU A 94 -14.13 -5.48 -3.77
N VAL A 95 -13.22 -5.20 -4.70
CA VAL A 95 -13.58 -4.96 -6.12
C VAL A 95 -14.24 -6.20 -6.72
N HIS A 96 -13.67 -7.38 -6.50
CA HIS A 96 -14.25 -8.63 -6.98
C HIS A 96 -15.67 -8.85 -6.44
N ILE A 97 -15.89 -8.62 -5.13
CA ILE A 97 -17.23 -8.70 -4.53
C ILE A 97 -18.19 -7.72 -5.21
N CYS A 98 -17.77 -6.48 -5.45
CA CYS A 98 -18.62 -5.49 -6.12
C CYS A 98 -18.99 -5.92 -7.53
N ASP A 99 -18.04 -6.47 -8.29
CA ASP A 99 -18.29 -6.95 -9.65
C ASP A 99 -19.26 -8.13 -9.66
N VAL A 100 -19.14 -9.08 -8.72
CA VAL A 100 -20.10 -10.19 -8.57
C VAL A 100 -21.51 -9.67 -8.27
N TYR A 101 -21.67 -8.78 -7.29
CA TYR A 101 -22.99 -8.23 -6.97
C TYR A 101 -23.59 -7.40 -8.11
N ALA A 102 -22.77 -6.65 -8.84
CA ALA A 102 -23.22 -5.87 -9.99
C ALA A 102 -23.66 -6.74 -11.17
N GLN A 103 -23.12 -7.95 -11.30
CA GLN A 103 -23.53 -8.94 -12.30
C GLN A 103 -24.86 -9.61 -11.92
N GLU A 104 -25.03 -9.96 -10.65
CA GLU A 104 -26.25 -10.62 -10.14
C GLU A 104 -27.46 -9.66 -10.11
N ASP A 105 -27.24 -8.37 -9.84
CA ASP A 105 -28.28 -7.34 -9.82
C ASP A 105 -27.95 -6.22 -10.83
N THR A 106 -28.51 -6.34 -12.03
CA THR A 106 -28.31 -5.37 -13.12
C THR A 106 -28.73 -3.95 -12.76
N ALA A 107 -29.74 -3.76 -11.91
CA ALA A 107 -30.15 -2.44 -11.45
C ALA A 107 -29.13 -1.86 -10.45
N ALA A 108 -28.57 -2.69 -9.58
CA ALA A 108 -27.46 -2.29 -8.71
C ALA A 108 -26.20 -2.00 -9.52
N GLY A 109 -25.86 -2.81 -10.52
CA GLY A 109 -24.72 -2.58 -11.41
C GLY A 109 -24.83 -1.26 -12.19
N GLY A 110 -26.01 -0.96 -12.74
CA GLY A 110 -26.28 0.31 -13.41
C GLY A 110 -26.16 1.52 -12.46
N ALA A 111 -26.71 1.42 -11.25
CA ALA A 111 -26.60 2.46 -10.25
C ALA A 111 -25.17 2.62 -9.71
N MET A 112 -24.42 1.53 -9.54
CA MET A 112 -23.01 1.55 -9.16
C MET A 112 -22.17 2.28 -10.21
N ASN A 113 -22.33 1.95 -11.49
CA ASN A 113 -21.60 2.59 -12.58
C ASN A 113 -21.95 4.08 -12.72
N THR A 114 -23.22 4.43 -12.48
CA THR A 114 -23.67 5.82 -12.46
C THR A 114 -23.09 6.59 -11.27
N ALA A 115 -23.14 6.01 -10.08
CA ALA A 115 -22.60 6.59 -8.85
C ALA A 115 -21.07 6.71 -8.88
N TRP A 116 -20.39 5.82 -9.61
CA TRP A 116 -18.94 5.87 -9.82
C TRP A 116 -18.51 7.06 -10.70
N GLY A 117 -19.37 7.54 -11.60
CA GLY A 117 -19.15 8.81 -12.29
C GLY A 117 -18.08 8.82 -13.40
N GLY A 118 -17.57 7.67 -13.85
CA GLY A 118 -16.97 7.57 -15.19
C GLY A 118 -15.46 7.33 -15.34
N GLY A 119 -14.73 6.86 -14.33
CA GLY A 119 -13.37 6.40 -14.63
C GLY A 119 -12.50 6.09 -13.41
N PRO A 120 -11.30 5.52 -13.61
CA PRO A 120 -10.32 5.40 -12.55
C PRO A 120 -10.12 6.77 -11.89
N LEU A 121 -9.94 6.77 -10.57
CA LEU A 121 -9.61 7.95 -9.79
C LEU A 121 -8.10 8.13 -9.80
N ASP A 122 -7.62 9.36 -9.69
CA ASP A 122 -6.17 9.64 -9.59
C ASP A 122 -5.58 8.84 -8.41
N PRO A 123 -4.67 7.87 -8.64
CA PRO A 123 -4.07 7.09 -7.56
C PRO A 123 -3.18 7.95 -6.65
N ASN A 124 -2.83 9.17 -7.06
CA ASN A 124 -2.08 10.15 -6.27
C ASN A 124 -2.99 11.16 -5.56
N ASP A 125 -4.32 11.09 -5.73
CA ASP A 125 -5.24 11.95 -5.01
C ASP A 125 -5.60 11.31 -3.66
N PRO A 126 -5.13 11.87 -2.52
CA PRO A 126 -5.31 11.26 -1.21
C PRO A 126 -6.77 11.13 -0.80
N ASP A 127 -7.65 11.96 -1.39
CA ASP A 127 -9.08 11.99 -1.09
C ASP A 127 -9.92 11.15 -2.08
N GLY A 128 -9.29 10.57 -3.12
CA GLY A 128 -9.96 9.86 -4.21
C GLY A 128 -11.12 10.65 -4.83
N SER A 129 -11.04 11.97 -4.79
CA SER A 129 -12.11 12.90 -5.18
C SER A 129 -11.94 13.38 -6.61
N LYS A 130 -10.73 13.30 -7.15
CA LYS A 130 -10.40 13.72 -8.50
C LYS A 130 -10.47 12.54 -9.48
N PRO A 131 -11.27 12.65 -10.56
CA PRO A 131 -11.15 11.72 -11.68
C PRO A 131 -9.73 11.79 -12.27
N LEU A 132 -9.22 10.66 -12.75
CA LEU A 132 -7.92 10.57 -13.43
C LEU A 132 -7.97 11.45 -14.69
N THR A 133 -7.38 12.64 -14.62
CA THR A 133 -7.40 13.63 -15.71
C THR A 133 -6.34 13.37 -16.78
N GLU A 134 -5.36 12.51 -16.50
CA GLU A 134 -4.30 12.11 -17.43
C GLU A 134 -4.20 10.57 -17.47
N PRO A 135 -3.95 9.95 -18.64
CA PRO A 135 -3.77 8.50 -18.73
C PRO A 135 -2.65 8.04 -17.80
N LEU A 136 -2.87 6.91 -17.11
CA LEU A 136 -1.87 6.30 -16.21
C LEU A 136 -0.52 6.21 -16.94
N PRO A 137 0.59 6.62 -16.31
CA PRO A 137 1.91 6.46 -16.92
C PRO A 137 2.09 4.98 -17.26
N GLU A 138 2.41 4.71 -18.53
CA GLU A 138 2.56 3.33 -19.00
C GLU A 138 3.53 2.58 -18.08
N PRO A 139 3.20 1.35 -17.66
CA PRO A 139 4.09 0.56 -16.85
C PRO A 139 5.40 0.42 -17.62
N LYS A 140 6.48 0.97 -17.07
CA LYS A 140 7.82 0.70 -17.56
C LYS A 140 8.08 -0.78 -17.32
N LEU A 141 7.84 -1.58 -18.36
CA LEU A 141 8.24 -2.98 -18.37
C LEU A 141 9.77 -3.04 -18.11
N PRO A 142 10.23 -3.98 -17.27
CA PRO A 142 11.64 -4.16 -16.97
C PRO A 142 12.47 -4.54 -18.20
#